data_AF-A0A951RA00-F1
#
_entry.id   AF-A0A951RA00-F1
#
_cell.length_a   1.000
_cell.length_b   1.000
_cell.length_c   1.000
_cell.angle_alpha   90.00
_cell.angle_beta   90.00
_cell.angle_gamma   90.00
#
_symmetry.space_group_name_H-M   'P 1'
#
loop_
_entity.id
_entity.type
_entity.pdbx_description
1 polymer ?
#
loop_
_entity_poly.entity_id
_entity_poly.type
_entity_poly.pdbx_seq_one_letter_code
_entity_poly.pdbx_strand_id
1 'polypeptide(L)'
;SKVFLEAIDNKAYVRFKYLSKTHLVKPLFLFPRRSKLLLYGYDLVLNEEVEFEVRYIEDLEIETTPFIKNLHPKMLLSMRNDVEFALDNMLYVRFDYTNLKGEQSLRTIGHFNYTEDYKNYGYDREHIRGHCFLRGEERTFKLLRFDNGTVLNLSYNE
;
A
#
# COMPACT_ATOMS: atom_id res chain seq x y z
N SER A 1 -11.84 21.00 -4.11
CA SER A 1 -12.33 20.91 -2.71
C SER A 1 -13.62 20.10 -2.60
N LYS A 2 -14.65 20.34 -3.43
CA LYS A 2 -15.92 19.59 -3.38
C LYS A 2 -15.75 18.07 -3.38
N VAL A 3 -14.90 17.53 -4.27
CA VAL A 3 -14.60 16.09 -4.36
C VAL A 3 -14.03 15.53 -3.05
N PHE A 4 -13.15 16.26 -2.36
CA PHE A 4 -12.63 15.81 -1.07
C PHE A 4 -13.69 15.80 0.03
N LEU A 5 -14.56 16.82 0.06
CA LEU A 5 -15.68 16.85 1.02
C LEU A 5 -16.60 15.66 0.79
N GLU A 6 -16.95 15.39 -0.46
CA GLU A 6 -17.74 14.21 -0.84
C GLU A 6 -17.06 12.89 -0.45
N ALA A 7 -15.75 12.77 -0.66
CA ALA A 7 -15.00 11.59 -0.26
C ALA A 7 -14.95 11.42 1.27
N ILE A 8 -14.79 12.51 2.03
CA ILE A 8 -14.82 12.51 3.50
C ILE A 8 -16.19 12.06 4.02
N ASP A 9 -17.27 12.68 3.52
CA ASP A 9 -18.64 12.40 3.95
C ASP A 9 -19.03 10.94 3.68
N ASN A 10 -18.61 10.41 2.53
CA ASN A 10 -18.87 9.02 2.13
C ASN A 10 -17.85 8.01 2.66
N LYS A 11 -16.83 8.44 3.43
CA LYS A 11 -15.70 7.61 3.88
C LYS A 11 -15.01 6.87 2.72
N ALA A 12 -15.01 7.47 1.53
CA ALA A 12 -14.36 6.95 0.34
C ALA A 12 -12.85 7.24 0.38
N TYR A 13 -12.12 6.63 -0.55
CA TYR A 13 -10.70 6.91 -0.75
C TYR A 13 -10.54 7.83 -1.95
N VAL A 14 -9.39 8.46 -2.06
CA VAL A 14 -9.03 9.27 -3.22
C VAL A 14 -7.68 8.82 -3.74
N ARG A 15 -7.56 8.77 -5.06
CA ARG A 15 -6.30 8.59 -5.76
C ARG A 15 -5.94 9.90 -6.45
N PHE A 16 -4.70 10.32 -6.35
CA PHE A 16 -4.23 11.54 -7.01
C PHE A 16 -2.71 11.57 -7.15
N LYS A 17 -2.21 12.44 -8.03
CA LYS A 17 -0.78 12.78 -8.11
C LYS A 17 -0.45 14.00 -7.25
N TYR A 18 0.67 13.94 -6.54
CA TYR A 18 1.22 15.06 -5.77
C TYR A 18 2.74 15.04 -5.88
N LEU A 19 3.33 16.12 -6.40
CA LEU A 19 4.79 16.23 -6.61
C LEU A 19 5.38 15.02 -7.36
N SER A 20 4.73 14.61 -8.47
CA SER A 20 5.12 13.46 -9.32
C SER A 20 5.01 12.08 -8.67
N LYS A 21 4.31 11.94 -7.53
CA LYS A 21 4.01 10.64 -6.92
C LYS A 21 2.51 10.41 -6.88
N THR A 22 2.07 9.20 -7.20
CA THR A 22 0.67 8.80 -7.03
C THR A 22 0.44 8.37 -5.59
N HIS A 23 -0.64 8.89 -5.00
CA HIS A 23 -1.06 8.63 -3.63
C HIS A 23 -2.45 7.99 -3.63
N LEU A 24 -2.66 7.02 -2.75
CA LEU A 24 -3.96 6.44 -2.43
C LEU A 24 -4.27 6.76 -0.97
N VAL A 25 -5.20 7.67 -0.74
CA VAL A 25 -5.39 8.35 0.54
C VAL A 25 -6.82 8.18 1.02
N LYS A 26 -6.99 7.91 2.31
CA LYS A 26 -8.25 8.12 3.00
C LYS A 26 -8.32 9.57 3.49
N PRO A 27 -9.10 10.46 2.86
CA PRO A 27 -9.21 11.83 3.30
C PRO A 27 -9.93 11.89 4.65
N LEU A 28 -9.42 12.71 5.57
CA LEU A 28 -9.98 12.86 6.91
C LEU A 28 -10.67 14.21 7.08
N PHE A 29 -10.00 15.31 6.72
CA PHE A 29 -10.58 16.64 6.73
C PHE A 29 -9.82 17.61 5.82
N LEU A 30 -10.51 18.69 5.44
CA LEU A 30 -9.93 19.85 4.79
C LEU A 30 -9.84 20.99 5.78
N PHE A 31 -8.73 21.73 5.78
CA PHE A 31 -8.59 22.91 6.62
C PHE A 31 -7.77 24.01 5.94
N PRO A 32 -8.13 25.29 6.14
CA PRO A 32 -7.31 26.39 5.72
C PRO A 32 -6.13 26.60 6.69
N ARG A 33 -4.93 26.83 6.16
CA ARG A 33 -3.76 27.26 6.92
C ARG A 33 -3.09 28.42 6.21
N ARG A 34 -3.20 29.63 6.78
CA ARG A 34 -2.83 30.90 6.13
C ARG A 34 -3.57 31.06 4.79
N SER A 35 -2.85 31.16 3.68
CA SER A 35 -3.39 31.30 2.32
C SER A 35 -3.52 29.96 1.58
N LYS A 36 -3.44 28.83 2.28
CA LYS A 36 -3.42 27.48 1.68
C LYS A 36 -4.63 26.69 2.14
N LEU A 37 -5.19 25.89 1.24
CA LEU A 37 -6.13 24.83 1.59
C LEU A 37 -5.37 23.51 1.65
N LEU A 38 -5.51 22.79 2.75
CA LEU A 38 -4.80 21.53 3.00
C LEU A 38 -5.77 20.39 3.15
N LEU A 39 -5.39 19.25 2.59
CA LEU A 39 -6.00 17.95 2.84
C LEU A 39 -5.18 17.22 3.88
N TYR A 40 -5.82 16.84 4.99
CA TYR A 40 -5.29 15.86 5.92
C TYR A 40 -5.89 14.50 5.60
N GLY A 41 -5.05 13.47 5.48
CA GLY A 41 -5.51 12.12 5.16
C GLY A 41 -4.52 11.05 5.56
N TYR A 42 -4.98 9.80 5.61
CA TYR A 42 -4.12 8.64 5.84
C TYR A 42 -3.69 8.01 4.51
N ASP A 43 -2.40 8.00 4.25
CA ASP A 43 -1.80 7.43 3.03
C ASP A 43 -1.62 5.92 3.19
N LEU A 44 -2.22 5.12 2.30
CA LEU A 44 -2.17 3.66 2.38
C LEU A 44 -0.81 3.06 2.00
N VAL A 45 0.02 3.78 1.26
CA VAL A 45 1.36 3.33 0.87
C VAL A 45 2.35 3.62 1.99
N LEU A 46 2.34 4.85 2.51
CA LEU A 46 3.24 5.28 3.58
C LEU A 46 2.83 4.75 4.96
N ASN A 47 1.55 4.37 5.12
CA ASN A 47 0.95 3.92 6.37
C ASN A 47 0.95 4.98 7.48
N GLU A 48 0.83 6.25 7.10
CA GLU A 48 0.86 7.38 8.02
C GLU A 48 -0.13 8.48 7.62
N GLU A 49 -0.40 9.40 8.53
CA GLU A 49 -1.18 10.60 8.24
C GLU A 49 -0.29 11.66 7.58
N VAL A 50 -0.78 12.22 6.47
CA VAL A 50 -0.02 13.13 5.61
C VAL A 50 -0.87 14.36 5.29
N GLU A 51 -0.19 15.50 5.17
CA GLU A 51 -0.77 16.74 4.68
C GLU A 51 -0.43 16.98 3.22
N PHE A 52 -1.44 17.28 2.41
CA PHE A 52 -1.30 17.65 1.00
C PHE A 52 -1.82 19.06 0.77
N GLU A 53 -1.03 19.90 0.10
CA GLU A 53 -1.52 21.20 -0.33
C GLU A 53 -2.39 21.04 -1.59
N VAL A 54 -3.69 21.34 -1.46
CA VAL A 54 -4.71 21.01 -2.48
C VAL A 54 -4.38 21.57 -3.86
N ARG A 55 -3.67 22.69 -3.95
CA ARG A 55 -3.30 23.32 -5.22
C ARG A 55 -2.28 22.54 -6.05
N TYR A 56 -1.56 21.58 -5.45
CA TYR A 56 -0.58 20.73 -6.14
C TYR A 56 -1.11 19.30 -6.38
N ILE A 57 -2.40 19.07 -6.14
CA ILE A 57 -3.03 17.80 -6.41
C ILE A 57 -3.49 17.78 -7.87
N GLU A 58 -3.07 16.74 -8.58
CA GLU A 58 -3.37 16.47 -9.99
C GLU A 58 -4.07 15.12 -10.12
N ASP A 59 -4.79 14.89 -11.23
CA ASP A 59 -5.43 13.60 -11.55
C ASP A 59 -6.28 13.01 -10.40
N LEU A 60 -7.07 13.88 -9.74
CA LEU A 60 -7.88 13.47 -8.59
C LEU A 60 -9.07 12.61 -9.01
N GLU A 61 -9.15 11.42 -8.42
CA GLU A 61 -10.24 10.47 -8.59
C GLU A 61 -10.74 9.95 -7.23
N ILE A 62 -12.04 9.67 -7.13
CA ILE A 62 -12.60 8.93 -5.99
C ILE A 62 -12.35 7.45 -6.24
N GLU A 63 -11.69 6.80 -5.29
CA GLU A 63 -11.44 5.36 -5.30
C GLU A 63 -12.43 4.66 -4.36
N THR A 64 -13.35 3.90 -4.94
CA THR A 64 -14.38 3.15 -4.19
C THR A 64 -13.89 1.76 -3.81
N THR A 65 -12.83 1.26 -4.45
CA THR A 65 -12.25 -0.07 -4.28
C THR A 65 -10.74 0.01 -4.01
N PRO A 66 -10.29 0.66 -2.92
CA PRO A 66 -8.86 0.84 -2.61
C PRO A 66 -8.11 -0.48 -2.36
N PHE A 67 -8.85 -1.57 -2.10
CA PHE A 67 -8.34 -2.91 -1.87
C PHE A 67 -8.94 -3.84 -2.93
N ILE A 68 -8.11 -4.34 -3.85
CA ILE A 68 -8.57 -5.24 -4.91
C ILE A 68 -8.79 -6.65 -4.35
N LYS A 69 -7.95 -7.04 -3.39
CA LYS A 69 -7.91 -8.42 -2.91
C LYS A 69 -7.42 -8.49 -1.47
N ASN A 70 -7.99 -9.38 -0.67
CA ASN A 70 -7.43 -9.80 0.62
C ASN A 70 -6.45 -10.95 0.40
N LEU A 71 -5.35 -10.96 1.14
CA LEU A 71 -4.41 -12.07 1.15
C LEU A 71 -4.90 -13.19 2.07
N HIS A 72 -4.61 -14.44 1.73
CA HIS A 72 -5.00 -15.61 2.52
C HIS A 72 -3.80 -16.23 3.27
N PRO A 73 -3.39 -15.70 4.45
CA PRO A 73 -2.09 -16.00 5.09
C PRO A 73 -1.93 -17.42 5.65
N LYS A 74 -3.02 -18.16 5.80
CA LYS A 74 -3.00 -19.49 6.44
C LYS A 74 -2.73 -20.64 5.46
N MET A 75 -2.68 -20.36 4.16
CA MET A 75 -2.38 -21.35 3.13
C MET A 75 -1.33 -20.79 2.18
N LEU A 76 -0.12 -21.37 2.21
CA LEU A 76 1.02 -20.88 1.44
C LEU A 76 0.72 -20.77 -0.07
N LEU A 77 0.02 -21.77 -0.63
CA LEU A 77 -0.36 -21.77 -2.05
C LEU A 77 -1.30 -20.60 -2.38
N SER A 78 -2.32 -20.34 -1.56
CA SER A 78 -3.24 -19.22 -1.77
C SER A 78 -2.53 -17.88 -1.63
N MET A 79 -1.69 -17.73 -0.61
CA MET A 79 -0.87 -16.53 -0.42
C MET A 79 0.07 -16.30 -1.60
N ARG A 80 0.67 -17.37 -2.17
CA ARG A 80 1.49 -17.26 -3.39
C ARG A 80 0.67 -16.74 -4.56
N ASN A 81 -0.49 -17.33 -4.84
CA ASN A 81 -1.35 -16.88 -5.94
C ASN A 81 -1.81 -15.41 -5.76
N ASP A 82 -2.08 -14.98 -4.53
CA ASP A 82 -2.47 -13.60 -4.25
C ASP A 82 -1.32 -12.60 -4.46
N VAL A 83 -0.10 -12.98 -4.09
CA VAL A 83 1.10 -12.17 -4.26
C VAL A 83 1.59 -12.18 -5.71
N GLU A 84 1.47 -13.30 -6.42
CA GLU A 84 1.72 -13.39 -7.87
C GLU A 84 0.76 -12.49 -8.64
N PHE A 85 -0.53 -12.46 -8.29
CA PHE A 85 -1.48 -11.50 -8.86
C PHE A 85 -1.01 -10.05 -8.67
N ALA A 86 -0.55 -9.68 -7.47
CA ALA A 86 -0.05 -8.33 -7.22
C ALA A 86 1.24 -8.04 -8.02
N LEU A 87 2.12 -9.04 -8.15
CA LEU A 87 3.35 -8.93 -8.92
C LEU A 87 3.09 -8.70 -10.41
N ASP A 88 2.24 -9.54 -11.02
CA ASP A 88 1.90 -9.50 -12.44
C ASP A 88 1.23 -8.18 -12.84
N ASN A 89 0.51 -7.55 -11.90
CA ASN A 89 -0.17 -6.26 -12.10
C ASN A 89 0.63 -5.08 -11.54
N MET A 90 1.84 -5.30 -11.03
CA MET A 90 2.73 -4.28 -10.48
C MET A 90 2.05 -3.43 -9.39
N LEU A 91 1.32 -4.09 -8.49
CA LEU A 91 0.51 -3.49 -7.43
C LEU A 91 1.23 -3.53 -6.09
N TYR A 92 0.90 -2.58 -5.23
CA TYR A 92 1.36 -2.61 -3.84
C TYR A 92 0.66 -3.69 -3.01
N VAL A 93 1.40 -4.29 -2.08
CA VAL A 93 0.87 -5.23 -1.09
C VAL A 93 1.04 -4.64 0.31
N ARG A 94 -0.05 -4.52 1.05
CA ARG A 94 -0.10 -3.98 2.42
C ARG A 94 -0.46 -5.10 3.40
N PHE A 95 0.23 -5.23 4.52
CA PHE A 95 0.04 -6.35 5.46
C PHE A 95 0.59 -6.05 6.85
N ASP A 96 0.01 -6.68 7.87
CA ASP A 96 0.62 -6.76 9.19
C ASP A 96 1.75 -7.80 9.16
N TYR A 97 2.86 -7.48 9.81
CA TYR A 97 4.03 -8.35 9.85
C TYR A 97 4.57 -8.47 11.26
N THR A 98 4.72 -9.71 11.73
CA THR A 98 5.35 -10.03 13.01
C THR A 98 6.81 -10.43 12.79
N ASN A 99 7.75 -9.65 13.35
CA ASN A 99 9.17 -9.93 13.21
C ASN A 99 9.63 -11.10 14.14
N LEU A 100 10.92 -11.46 14.09
CA LEU A 100 11.48 -12.52 14.95
C LEU A 100 11.44 -12.22 16.44
N LYS A 101 11.35 -10.93 16.83
CA LYS A 101 11.23 -10.49 18.21
C LYS A 101 9.77 -10.40 18.69
N GLY A 102 8.80 -10.75 17.83
CA GLY A 102 7.37 -10.67 18.14
C GLY A 102 6.75 -9.28 17.96
N GLU A 103 7.52 -8.28 17.48
CA GLU A 103 6.97 -6.95 17.24
C GLU A 103 6.11 -6.96 15.96
N GLN A 104 4.90 -6.44 16.10
CA GLN A 104 3.96 -6.27 15.00
C GLN A 104 4.09 -4.88 14.37
N SER A 105 3.93 -4.85 13.06
CA SER A 105 3.98 -3.60 12.29
C SER A 105 3.25 -3.76 10.98
N LEU A 106 2.50 -2.74 10.61
CA LEU A 106 1.90 -2.61 9.29
C LEU A 106 2.97 -2.23 8.27
N ARG A 107 2.98 -2.90 7.12
CA ARG A 107 3.96 -2.74 6.04
C ARG A 107 3.23 -2.55 4.72
N THR A 108 3.81 -1.76 3.83
CA THR A 108 3.48 -1.75 2.40
C THR A 108 4.76 -2.02 1.63
N ILE A 109 4.68 -2.91 0.64
CA ILE A 109 5.78 -3.26 -0.25
C ILE A 109 5.38 -3.01 -1.71
N GLY A 110 6.31 -2.47 -2.49
CA GLY A 110 6.23 -2.33 -3.95
C GLY A 110 7.56 -2.76 -4.59
N HIS A 111 7.61 -2.81 -5.93
CA HIS A 111 8.80 -3.25 -6.68
C HIS A 111 9.44 -4.53 -6.12
N PHE A 112 8.63 -5.56 -5.88
CA PHE A 112 9.10 -6.79 -5.24
C PHE A 112 9.18 -7.95 -6.23
N ASN A 113 9.90 -8.99 -5.85
CA ASN A 113 9.96 -10.28 -6.54
C ASN A 113 10.08 -11.40 -5.51
N TYR A 114 9.79 -12.64 -5.91
CA TYR A 114 10.15 -13.80 -5.11
C TYR A 114 11.66 -13.90 -4.96
N THR A 115 12.13 -14.32 -3.79
CA THR A 115 13.54 -14.70 -3.68
C THR A 115 13.75 -16.07 -4.33
N GLU A 116 14.76 -16.17 -5.17
CA GLU A 116 15.12 -17.41 -5.88
C GLU A 116 16.13 -18.24 -5.07
N ASP A 117 16.03 -18.24 -3.75
CA ASP A 117 16.96 -19.02 -2.92
C ASP A 117 16.75 -20.52 -3.17
N TYR A 118 17.65 -21.12 -3.94
CA TYR A 118 17.63 -22.54 -4.27
C TYR A 118 17.95 -23.37 -3.02
N LYS A 119 16.98 -24.16 -2.55
CA LYS A 119 17.20 -25.17 -1.51
C LYS A 119 17.28 -26.57 -2.12
N ASN A 120 17.67 -27.56 -1.32
CA ASN A 120 17.88 -28.96 -1.73
C ASN A 120 16.70 -29.62 -2.47
N TYR A 121 15.51 -29.01 -2.51
CA TYR A 121 14.31 -29.51 -3.19
C TYR A 121 13.63 -28.47 -4.13
N GLY A 122 14.35 -27.43 -4.55
CA GLY A 122 13.88 -26.41 -5.50
C GLY A 122 13.74 -25.00 -4.92
N TYR A 123 13.11 -24.09 -5.68
CA TYR A 123 12.81 -22.72 -5.25
C TYR A 123 11.62 -22.70 -4.30
N ASP A 124 11.88 -22.44 -3.02
CA ASP A 124 10.82 -22.26 -2.05
C ASP A 124 10.42 -20.79 -2.06
N ARG A 125 9.48 -20.41 -2.96
CA ARG A 125 8.81 -19.09 -3.09
C ARG A 125 8.05 -18.70 -1.80
N GLU A 126 8.71 -18.77 -0.66
CA GLU A 126 8.22 -18.46 0.68
C GLU A 126 8.54 -17.03 1.08
N HIS A 127 9.44 -16.37 0.36
CA HIS A 127 9.87 -15.01 0.64
C HIS A 127 9.72 -14.14 -0.58
N ILE A 128 9.38 -12.88 -0.33
CA ILE A 128 9.47 -11.81 -1.31
C ILE A 128 10.49 -10.79 -0.84
N ARG A 129 11.23 -10.21 -1.80
CA ARG A 129 12.13 -9.08 -1.60
C ARG A 129 11.64 -7.90 -2.41
N GLY A 130 11.56 -6.73 -1.80
CA GLY A 130 11.21 -5.48 -2.48
C GLY A 130 11.27 -4.27 -1.56
N HIS A 131 10.83 -3.12 -2.08
CA HIS A 131 10.94 -1.84 -1.41
C HIS A 131 9.89 -1.70 -0.31
N CYS A 132 10.33 -1.60 0.96
CA CYS A 132 9.45 -1.41 2.11
C CYS A 132 9.30 0.08 2.43
N PHE A 133 8.10 0.62 2.23
CA PHE A 133 7.85 2.06 2.39
C PHE A 133 7.99 2.56 3.83
N LEU A 134 7.67 1.72 4.82
CA LEU A 134 7.88 2.07 6.23
C LEU A 134 9.39 2.17 6.60
N ARG A 135 10.30 1.60 5.81
CA ARG A 135 11.75 1.66 6.07
C ARG A 135 12.51 2.51 5.04
N GLY A 136 11.92 2.77 3.88
CA GLY A 136 12.58 3.46 2.77
C GLY A 136 13.72 2.64 2.15
N GLU A 137 13.70 1.31 2.29
CA GLU A 137 14.76 0.42 1.77
C GLU A 137 14.24 -0.98 1.42
N GLU A 138 15.07 -1.73 0.70
CA GLU A 138 14.83 -3.12 0.32
C GLU A 138 14.77 -4.05 1.55
N ARG A 139 13.74 -4.91 1.58
CA ARG A 139 13.53 -5.89 2.66
C ARG A 139 12.99 -7.20 2.11
N THR A 140 13.38 -8.28 2.79
CA THR A 140 12.86 -9.63 2.54
C THR A 140 11.82 -9.99 3.61
N PHE A 141 10.67 -10.48 3.19
CA PHE A 141 9.58 -10.87 4.08
C PHE A 141 9.15 -12.31 3.81
N LYS A 142 8.92 -13.08 4.88
CA LYS A 142 8.37 -14.43 4.77
C LYS A 142 6.85 -14.37 4.67
N LEU A 143 6.28 -14.93 3.61
CA LEU A 143 4.85 -14.88 3.30
C LEU A 143 3.96 -15.40 4.43
N LEU A 144 4.35 -16.50 5.07
CA LEU A 144 3.60 -17.10 6.19
C LEU A 144 3.57 -16.24 7.47
N ARG A 145 4.24 -15.09 7.47
CA ARG A 145 4.21 -14.13 8.59
C ARG A 145 3.35 -12.91 8.31
N PHE A 146 2.72 -12.86 7.14
CA PHE A 146 1.79 -11.81 6.78
C PHE A 146 0.50 -12.10 7.52
N ASP A 147 -0.13 -11.06 8.04
CA ASP A 147 -1.48 -11.11 8.59
C ASP A 147 -2.29 -9.92 8.05
N ASN A 148 -3.62 -10.09 7.99
CA ASN A 148 -4.57 -9.07 7.48
C ASN A 148 -4.13 -8.37 6.18
N GLY A 149 -3.48 -9.12 5.28
CA GLY A 149 -2.89 -8.54 4.08
C GLY A 149 -3.92 -8.16 3.03
N THR A 150 -3.65 -7.12 2.25
CA THR A 150 -4.43 -6.67 1.10
C THR A 150 -3.53 -6.26 -0.06
N VAL A 151 -4.05 -6.41 -1.28
CA VAL A 151 -3.48 -5.82 -2.50
C VAL A 151 -4.17 -4.47 -2.73
N LEU A 152 -3.39 -3.39 -2.80
CA LEU A 152 -3.93 -2.06 -3.00
C LEU A 152 -4.30 -1.85 -4.48
N ASN A 153 -5.36 -1.10 -4.74
CA ASN A 153 -5.71 -0.63 -6.08
C ASN A 153 -4.82 0.55 -6.49
N LEU A 154 -3.52 0.28 -6.59
CA LEU A 154 -2.52 1.27 -6.95
C LEU A 154 -1.29 0.56 -7.53
N SER A 155 -0.90 0.93 -8.75
CA SER A 155 0.32 0.43 -9.38
C SER A 155 1.53 1.27 -8.98
N TYR A 156 2.69 0.64 -8.84
CA TYR A 156 3.96 1.33 -8.59
C TYR A 156 4.70 1.74 -9.88
N ASN A 157 4.08 1.58 -11.05
CA ASN A 157 4.63 1.99 -12.35
C ASN A 157 4.05 3.32 -12.89
N GLU A 158 3.18 3.98 -12.13
CA GLU A 158 2.48 5.23 -12.52
C GLU A 158 3.21 6.53 -12.15
#